data_AF-A0A368NIS0-F1
#
_entry.id   AF-A0A368NIS0-F1
#
_cell.length_a   1.000
_cell.length_b   1.000
_cell.length_c   1.000
_cell.angle_alpha   90.00
_cell.angle_beta   90.00
_cell.angle_gamma   90.00
#
_symmetry.space_group_name_H-M   'P 1'
#
loop_
_entity.id
_entity.type
_entity.pdbx_description
1 polymer ?
#
loop_
_entity_poly.entity_id
_entity_poly.type
_entity_poly.pdbx_seq_one_letter_code
_entity_poly.pdbx_strand_id
1 'polypeptide(L)'
;MKQLLILIALIGAGFFGYQKLEVQQNQVSDPYYVELRISFPFESTNLVGFGLMHSLQECQERSGGIWRDILSGEAGSVEVAMKCKKQIPEKYNKLFNNEQFSATYLSMEPGNEHERSARFVIYGVSSSVMKEACIELINHYKKQYQGKVQCITGTVG
;
A
#
# COMPACT_ATOMS: atom_id res chain seq x y z
N MET A 1 4.18 10.77 15.95
CA MET A 1 2.85 10.64 15.30
C MET A 1 2.78 11.31 13.94
N LYS A 2 2.96 12.64 13.82
CA LYS A 2 2.86 13.33 12.52
C LYS A 2 3.86 12.81 11.46
N GLN A 3 5.09 12.50 11.87
CA GLN A 3 6.11 11.91 10.99
C GLN A 3 5.73 10.49 10.52
N LEU A 4 5.17 9.66 11.41
CA LEU A 4 4.69 8.32 11.03
C LEU A 4 3.53 8.39 10.02
N LEU A 5 2.60 9.32 10.21
CA LEU A 5 1.50 9.54 9.26
C LEU A 5 2.00 10.01 7.90
N ILE A 6 3.00 10.88 7.88
CA ILE A 6 3.65 11.34 6.64
C ILE A 6 4.34 10.16 5.94
N LEU A 7 5.07 9.32 6.67
CA LEU A 7 5.72 8.14 6.11
C LEU A 7 4.70 7.16 5.51
N ILE A 8 3.64 6.81 6.25
CA ILE A 8 2.57 5.93 5.76
C ILE A 8 1.87 6.54 4.54
N ALA A 9 1.67 7.86 4.51
CA ALA A 9 1.03 8.56 3.40
C ALA A 9 1.91 8.59 2.13
N LEU A 10 3.22 8.80 2.28
CA LEU A 10 4.17 8.76 1.17
C LEU A 10 4.33 7.34 0.58
N ILE A 11 4.16 6.32 1.42
CA ILE A 11 4.24 4.90 1.05
C ILE A 11 3.06 4.40 0.19
N GLY A 12 1.90 5.03 0.23
CA GLY A 12 0.92 4.77 -0.82
C GLY A 12 1.17 5.69 -2.00
N ALA A 13 1.58 6.96 -1.80
CA ALA A 13 1.74 7.91 -2.90
C ALA A 13 2.80 7.44 -3.92
N GLY A 14 3.91 6.86 -3.48
CA GLY A 14 4.91 6.23 -4.36
C GLY A 14 4.39 5.01 -5.13
N PHE A 15 3.30 4.37 -4.67
CA PHE A 15 2.66 3.23 -5.32
C PHE A 15 1.83 3.70 -6.53
N PHE A 16 1.36 4.94 -6.46
CA PHE A 16 0.47 5.57 -7.43
C PHE A 16 1.14 6.61 -8.33
N GLY A 17 2.28 7.18 -7.91
CA GLY A 17 3.02 8.21 -8.66
C GLY A 17 3.56 7.77 -10.03
N TYR A 18 3.41 6.48 -10.36
CA TYR A 18 3.85 5.90 -11.63
C TYR A 18 2.82 5.95 -12.77
N GLN A 19 1.92 6.95 -12.76
CA GLN A 19 1.01 7.25 -13.89
C GLN A 19 1.73 7.62 -15.20
N LYS A 20 3.07 7.73 -15.22
CA LYS A 20 3.86 8.06 -16.42
C LYS A 20 4.38 6.85 -17.22
N LEU A 21 4.15 5.61 -16.80
CA LEU A 21 4.45 4.46 -17.64
C LEU A 21 3.24 4.10 -18.50
N GLU A 22 3.42 4.09 -19.82
CA GLU A 22 2.47 3.57 -20.78
C GLU A 22 2.26 2.07 -20.55
N VAL A 23 1.22 1.72 -19.80
CA VAL A 23 0.81 0.32 -19.61
C VAL A 23 0.08 -0.11 -20.88
N GLN A 24 0.71 -0.94 -21.72
CA GLN A 24 0.02 -1.60 -22.82
C GLN A 24 -1.12 -2.47 -22.24
N GLN A 25 -2.36 -2.12 -22.58
CA GLN A 25 -3.56 -2.86 -22.22
C GLN A 25 -3.56 -4.22 -22.94
N ASN A 26 -3.00 -5.24 -22.31
CA ASN A 26 -3.27 -6.63 -22.68
C ASN A 26 -4.15 -7.25 -21.60
N GLN A 27 -5.24 -7.91 -22.02
CA GLN A 27 -6.22 -8.55 -21.16
C GLN A 27 -5.58 -9.35 -20.01
N VAL A 28 -6.04 -9.06 -18.78
CA VAL A 28 -5.58 -9.71 -17.55
C VAL A 28 -6.05 -11.16 -17.52
N SER A 29 -5.16 -12.09 -17.86
CA SER A 29 -5.43 -13.54 -17.76
C SER A 29 -4.71 -14.20 -16.58
N ASP A 30 -3.71 -13.55 -15.97
CA ASP A 30 -2.90 -14.09 -14.86
C ASP A 30 -2.50 -12.96 -13.89
N PRO A 31 -3.31 -12.67 -12.85
CA PRO A 31 -3.05 -11.56 -11.94
C PRO A 31 -1.77 -11.78 -11.12
N TYR A 32 -0.96 -10.73 -11.01
CA TYR A 32 0.19 -10.70 -10.10
C TYR A 32 -0.06 -9.71 -8.98
N TYR A 33 0.54 -9.97 -7.83
CA TYR A 33 0.56 -9.08 -6.70
C TYR A 33 1.98 -8.58 -6.47
N VAL A 34 2.12 -7.27 -6.35
CA VAL A 34 3.31 -6.69 -5.71
C VAL A 34 3.06 -6.67 -4.21
N GLU A 35 3.98 -7.27 -3.46
CA GLU A 35 4.01 -7.23 -2.00
C GLU A 35 5.13 -6.27 -1.59
N LEU A 36 4.76 -5.23 -0.85
CA LEU A 36 5.65 -4.25 -0.25
C LEU A 36 5.69 -4.49 1.25
N ARG A 37 6.88 -4.60 1.83
CA ARG A 37 7.10 -4.66 3.27
C ARG A 37 8.04 -3.57 3.68
N ILE A 38 7.64 -2.81 4.69
CA ILE A 38 8.42 -1.71 5.22
C ILE A 38 8.49 -1.88 6.73
N SER A 39 9.72 -1.93 7.23
CA SER A 39 10.03 -1.98 8.65
C SER A 39 10.72 -0.68 9.04
N PHE A 40 10.14 0.00 10.03
CA PHE A 40 10.68 1.25 10.57
C PHE A 40 11.48 0.91 11.82
N PRO A 41 12.81 0.72 11.78
CA PRO A 41 13.55 0.16 12.93
C PRO A 41 13.52 1.02 14.19
N PHE A 42 13.14 2.29 14.08
CA PHE A 42 13.01 3.23 15.21
C PHE A 42 11.61 3.24 15.83
N GLU A 43 10.64 2.53 15.24
CA GLU A 43 9.28 2.42 15.75
C GLU A 43 8.83 0.94 15.72
N SER A 44 7.96 0.49 16.62
CA SER A 44 7.36 -0.86 16.52
C SER A 44 6.36 -1.00 15.35
N THR A 45 6.36 -0.04 14.42
CA THR A 45 5.44 0.06 13.30
C THR A 45 5.98 -0.72 12.11
N ASN A 46 5.10 -1.46 11.45
CA ASN A 46 5.43 -2.17 10.20
C ASN A 46 4.30 -2.00 9.21
N LEU A 47 4.64 -1.85 7.93
CA LEU A 47 3.67 -1.73 6.85
C LEU A 47 3.79 -2.90 5.88
N VAL A 48 2.65 -3.48 5.53
CA VAL A 48 2.55 -4.50 4.49
C VAL A 48 1.54 -4.06 3.44
N GLY A 49 2.04 -3.74 2.25
CA GLY A 49 1.27 -3.37 1.08
C GLY A 49 1.09 -4.54 0.12
N PHE A 50 -0.10 -4.66 -0.46
CA PHE A 50 -0.38 -5.55 -1.58
C PHE A 50 -1.08 -4.73 -2.66
N GLY A 51 -0.63 -4.84 -3.92
CA GLY A 51 -1.40 -4.30 -5.03
C GLY A 51 -1.54 -5.30 -6.17
N LEU A 52 -2.74 -5.34 -6.73
CA LEU A 52 -3.11 -6.21 -7.84
C LEU A 52 -2.66 -5.59 -9.16
N MET A 53 -1.86 -6.31 -9.92
CA MET A 53 -1.22 -5.90 -11.18
C MET A 53 -1.80 -6.70 -12.35
N HIS A 54 -1.76 -6.10 -13.54
CA HIS A 54 -2.29 -6.71 -14.76
C HIS A 54 -1.35 -7.76 -15.37
N SER A 55 -0.06 -7.68 -15.07
CA SER A 55 0.95 -8.60 -15.59
C SER A 55 2.17 -8.72 -14.66
N LEU A 56 2.98 -9.75 -14.91
CA LEU A 56 4.29 -9.88 -14.25
C LEU A 56 5.20 -8.70 -14.58
N GLN A 57 5.19 -8.22 -15.83
CA GLN A 57 6.00 -7.10 -16.26
C GLN A 57 5.65 -5.84 -15.47
N GLU A 58 4.36 -5.50 -15.37
CA GLU A 58 3.91 -4.34 -14.57
C GLU A 58 4.34 -4.49 -13.11
N CYS A 59 4.21 -5.69 -12.56
CA CYS A 59 4.65 -5.95 -11.20
C CYS A 59 6.15 -5.70 -11.02
N GLN A 60 6.98 -6.22 -11.94
CA GLN A 60 8.44 -6.08 -11.90
C GLN A 60 8.84 -4.61 -12.01
N GLU A 61 8.25 -3.86 -12.94
CA GLU A 61 8.50 -2.43 -13.13
C GLU A 61 8.16 -1.64 -11.86
N ARG A 62 7.00 -1.89 -11.26
CA ARG A 62 6.60 -1.22 -10.00
C ARG A 62 7.41 -1.66 -8.79
N SER A 63 8.04 -2.83 -8.84
CA SER A 63 8.96 -3.33 -7.81
C SER A 63 10.42 -2.86 -8.00
N GLY A 64 10.72 -2.10 -9.06
CA GLY A 64 12.07 -1.82 -9.55
C GLY A 64 12.94 -0.82 -8.77
N GLY A 65 12.63 -0.49 -7.52
CA GLY A 65 13.58 0.22 -6.62
C GLY A 65 13.27 1.68 -6.27
N ILE A 66 12.29 2.33 -6.92
CA ILE A 66 11.87 3.72 -6.61
C ILE A 66 11.50 3.93 -5.14
N TRP A 67 10.97 2.89 -4.50
CA TRP A 67 10.66 2.94 -3.07
C TRP A 67 11.87 3.17 -2.19
N ARG A 68 13.02 2.60 -2.56
CA ARG A 68 14.27 2.82 -1.84
C ARG A 68 14.66 4.30 -1.96
N ASP A 69 14.51 4.90 -3.13
CA ASP A 69 14.86 6.31 -3.36
C ASP A 69 13.91 7.26 -2.61
N ILE A 70 12.60 7.02 -2.66
CA ILE A 70 11.59 7.80 -1.93
C ILE A 70 11.83 7.73 -0.41
N LEU A 71 12.20 6.55 0.11
CA LEU A 71 12.33 6.33 1.55
C LEU A 71 13.73 6.68 2.09
N SER A 72 14.77 6.61 1.26
CA SER A 72 16.13 6.99 1.64
C SER A 72 16.33 8.49 1.86
N GLY A 73 15.50 9.33 1.22
CA GLY A 73 15.61 10.80 1.31
C GLY A 73 15.05 11.42 2.60
N GLU A 74 14.12 10.76 3.29
CA GLU A 74 13.41 11.34 4.44
C GLU A 74 13.57 10.56 5.75
N ALA A 75 13.99 9.29 5.71
CA ALA A 75 14.09 8.46 6.91
C ALA A 75 15.38 7.63 6.90
N GLY A 76 16.20 7.79 7.94
CA GLY A 76 17.32 6.90 8.20
C GLY A 76 16.90 5.43 8.13
N SER A 77 17.77 4.59 7.56
CA SER A 77 17.71 3.11 7.52
C SER A 77 16.32 2.46 7.59
N VAL A 78 15.37 2.85 6.74
CA VAL A 78 14.11 2.11 6.60
C VAL A 78 14.37 0.86 5.77
N GLU A 79 13.97 -0.31 6.28
CA GLU A 79 14.10 -1.55 5.52
C GLU A 79 12.89 -1.72 4.60
N VAL A 80 13.16 -1.86 3.31
CA VAL A 80 12.14 -1.99 2.27
C VAL A 80 12.39 -3.27 1.50
N ALA A 81 11.39 -4.15 1.49
CA ALA A 81 11.39 -5.36 0.69
C ALA A 81 10.19 -5.37 -0.25
N MET A 82 10.44 -5.69 -1.52
CA MET A 82 9.39 -5.85 -2.52
C MET A 82 9.50 -7.18 -3.23
N LYS A 83 8.35 -7.81 -3.48
CA LYS A 83 8.28 -9.09 -4.18
C LYS A 83 7.08 -9.12 -5.12
N CYS A 84 7.27 -9.67 -6.30
CA CYS A 84 6.19 -10.05 -7.20
C CYS A 84 5.78 -11.50 -6.95
N LYS A 85 4.48 -11.72 -6.74
CA LYS A 85 3.92 -13.04 -6.45
C LYS A 85 2.61 -13.26 -7.20
N LYS A 86 2.34 -14.48 -7.63
CA LYS A 86 1.02 -14.83 -8.19
C LYS A 86 -0.10 -14.87 -7.15
N GLN A 87 0.26 -15.06 -5.89
CA GLN A 87 -0.68 -15.19 -4.79
C GLN A 87 -0.12 -14.46 -3.57
N ILE A 88 -1.02 -13.82 -2.81
CA ILE A 88 -0.69 -13.27 -1.51
C ILE A 88 -0.84 -14.35 -0.44
N PRO A 89 -0.16 -14.23 0.73
CA PRO A 89 -0.36 -15.18 1.81
C PRO A 89 -1.82 -15.23 2.25
N GLU A 90 -2.33 -16.43 2.53
CA GLU A 90 -3.76 -16.70 2.78
C GLU A 90 -4.40 -15.77 3.80
N LYS A 91 -3.68 -15.45 4.89
CA LYS A 91 -4.15 -14.53 5.93
C LYS A 91 -4.55 -13.14 5.40
N TYR A 92 -4.03 -12.73 4.25
CA TYR A 92 -4.30 -11.43 3.62
C TYR A 92 -5.37 -11.48 2.53
N ASN A 93 -5.88 -12.66 2.15
CA ASN A 93 -6.90 -12.79 1.10
C ASN A 93 -8.15 -11.94 1.41
N LYS A 94 -8.56 -11.94 2.68
CA LYS A 94 -9.73 -11.19 3.15
C LYS A 94 -9.60 -9.66 3.03
N LEU A 95 -8.38 -9.12 2.87
CA LEU A 95 -8.19 -7.69 2.69
C LEU A 95 -8.84 -7.19 1.40
N PHE A 96 -8.78 -7.97 0.32
CA PHE A 96 -9.33 -7.56 -0.98
C PHE A 96 -10.87 -7.57 -0.99
N ASN A 97 -11.49 -8.34 -0.09
CA ASN A 97 -12.93 -8.33 0.17
C ASN A 97 -13.37 -7.22 1.15
N ASN A 98 -12.44 -6.36 1.59
CA ASN A 98 -12.70 -5.30 2.56
C ASN A 98 -13.22 -5.83 3.93
N GLU A 99 -12.81 -7.05 4.31
CA GLU A 99 -13.21 -7.66 5.58
C GLU A 99 -12.33 -7.16 6.75
N GLN A 100 -12.86 -7.27 7.97
CA GLN A 100 -12.12 -6.87 9.16
C GLN A 100 -10.85 -7.71 9.36
N PHE A 101 -9.76 -7.03 9.72
CA PHE A 101 -8.44 -7.62 9.92
C PHE A 101 -7.95 -7.34 11.35
N SER A 102 -6.94 -8.08 11.82
CA SER A 102 -6.42 -7.89 13.18
C SER A 102 -5.80 -6.50 13.38
N ALA A 103 -5.21 -5.94 12.33
CA ALA A 103 -4.65 -4.60 12.28
C ALA A 103 -5.48 -3.69 11.34
N THR A 104 -5.37 -2.38 11.52
CA THR A 104 -6.02 -1.42 10.62
C THR A 104 -5.32 -1.43 9.26
N TYR A 105 -6.09 -1.31 8.20
CA TYR A 105 -5.54 -1.21 6.86
C TYR A 105 -6.30 -0.22 5.98
N LEU A 106 -5.59 0.35 5.02
CA LEU A 106 -6.18 1.14 3.95
C LEU A 106 -6.56 0.22 2.79
N SER A 107 -7.79 0.39 2.31
CA SER A 107 -8.31 -0.23 1.10
C SER A 107 -8.46 0.81 0.00
N MET A 108 -7.93 0.49 -1.18
CA MET A 108 -7.95 1.35 -2.34
C MET A 108 -8.50 0.55 -3.52
N GLU A 109 -9.58 1.02 -4.13
CA GLU A 109 -10.21 0.41 -5.32
C GLU A 109 -10.04 1.36 -6.50
N PRO A 110 -9.70 0.88 -7.71
CA PRO A 110 -9.38 1.76 -8.84
C PRO A 110 -10.61 2.55 -9.29
N GLY A 111 -10.42 3.85 -9.57
CA GLY A 111 -11.41 4.72 -10.19
C GLY A 111 -11.14 5.02 -11.66
N ASN A 112 -9.96 4.65 -12.17
CA ASN A 112 -9.57 4.74 -13.57
C ASN A 112 -8.59 3.61 -13.93
N GLU A 113 -8.20 3.56 -15.20
CA GLU A 113 -7.35 2.50 -15.76
C GLU A 113 -5.89 2.53 -15.33
N HIS A 114 -5.40 3.62 -14.74
CA HIS A 114 -4.03 3.75 -14.24
C HIS A 114 -3.92 3.39 -12.74
N GLU A 115 -5.04 3.37 -12.04
CA GLU A 115 -5.13 2.98 -10.65
C GLU A 115 -5.18 1.46 -10.49
N ARG A 116 -4.73 0.98 -9.32
CA ARG A 116 -4.70 -0.44 -9.00
C ARG A 116 -5.34 -0.68 -7.65
N SER A 117 -6.03 -1.81 -7.53
CA SER A 117 -6.53 -2.27 -6.23
C SER A 117 -5.34 -2.51 -5.30
N ALA A 118 -5.29 -1.77 -4.19
CA ALA A 118 -4.20 -1.87 -3.22
C ALA A 118 -4.72 -1.96 -1.78
N ARG A 119 -3.98 -2.67 -0.93
CA ARG A 119 -4.26 -2.88 0.50
C ARG A 119 -3.00 -2.62 1.30
N PHE A 120 -3.03 -1.68 2.23
CA PHE A 120 -1.88 -1.33 3.09
C PHE A 120 -2.22 -1.59 4.56
N VAL A 121 -1.69 -2.68 5.10
CA VAL A 121 -1.85 -3.06 6.50
C VAL A 121 -0.82 -2.35 7.36
N ILE A 122 -1.27 -1.75 8.44
CA ILE A 122 -0.44 -0.96 9.36
C ILE A 122 -0.42 -1.68 10.71
N TYR A 123 0.71 -2.33 11.00
CA TYR A 123 0.95 -3.04 12.25
C TYR A 123 1.66 -2.15 13.28
N GLY A 124 1.47 -2.45 14.56
CA GLY A 124 2.16 -1.77 15.66
C GLY A 124 1.57 -0.41 16.04
N VAL A 125 0.40 -0.08 15.47
CA VAL A 125 -0.35 1.14 15.79
C VAL A 125 -1.73 0.74 16.28
N SER A 126 -2.13 1.27 17.44
CA SER A 126 -3.41 0.91 18.04
C SER A 126 -4.60 1.39 17.20
N SER A 127 -5.71 0.64 17.24
CA SER A 127 -6.94 1.01 16.54
C SER A 127 -7.48 2.39 16.95
N SER A 128 -7.24 2.85 18.18
CA SER A 128 -7.63 4.19 18.64
C SER A 128 -6.85 5.28 17.91
N VAL A 129 -5.52 5.15 17.84
CA VAL A 129 -4.65 6.08 17.10
C VAL A 129 -4.97 6.04 15.60
N MET A 130 -5.18 4.84 15.07
CA MET A 130 -5.54 4.67 13.66
C MET A 130 -6.88 5.31 13.30
N LYS A 131 -7.88 5.27 14.20
CA LYS A 131 -9.18 5.89 13.96
C LYS A 131 -9.07 7.39 13.69
N GLU A 132 -8.21 8.09 14.43
CA GLU A 132 -7.92 9.51 14.23
C GLU A 132 -7.14 9.74 12.93
N ALA A 133 -6.12 8.93 12.69
CA ALA A 133 -5.25 8.98 11.51
C ALA A 133 -5.97 8.67 10.18
N CYS A 134 -6.98 7.81 10.20
CA CYS A 134 -7.65 7.31 9.00
C CYS A 134 -8.21 8.45 8.13
N ILE A 135 -8.77 9.50 8.73
CA ILE A 135 -9.34 10.63 7.99
C ILE A 135 -8.24 11.38 7.23
N GLU A 136 -7.10 11.63 7.89
CA GLU A 136 -5.96 12.31 7.27
C GLU A 136 -5.37 11.48 6.13
N LEU A 137 -5.21 10.17 6.33
CA LEU A 137 -4.71 9.25 5.31
C LEU A 137 -5.64 9.21 4.09
N ILE A 138 -6.95 9.04 4.30
CA ILE A 138 -7.94 9.06 3.20
C ILE A 138 -7.85 10.37 2.42
N ASN A 139 -7.85 11.51 3.12
CA ASN A 139 -7.78 12.82 2.50
C ASN A 139 -6.48 13.04 1.73
N HIS A 140 -5.35 12.53 2.24
CA HIS A 140 -4.07 12.58 1.55
C HIS A 140 -4.13 11.83 0.22
N TYR A 141 -4.59 10.57 0.23
CA TYR A 141 -4.67 9.75 -0.98
C TYR A 141 -5.67 10.30 -1.99
N LYS A 142 -6.81 10.81 -1.54
CA LYS A 142 -7.83 11.40 -2.42
C LYS A 142 -7.35 12.63 -3.20
N LYS A 143 -6.20 13.23 -2.87
CA LYS A 143 -5.59 14.29 -3.69
C LYS A 143 -5.05 13.78 -5.03
N GLN A 144 -4.66 12.51 -5.10
CA GLN A 144 -4.01 11.91 -6.28
C GLN A 144 -4.75 10.67 -6.80
N TYR A 145 -5.62 10.08 -5.98
CA TYR A 145 -6.35 8.85 -6.27
C TYR A 145 -7.85 9.14 -6.42
N GLN A 146 -8.37 8.88 -7.62
CA GLN A 146 -9.77 9.11 -8.00
C GLN A 146 -10.67 8.03 -7.42
N GLY A 147 -10.18 6.79 -7.40
CA GLY A 147 -10.89 5.63 -6.89
C GLY A 147 -11.26 5.69 -5.42
N LYS A 148 -11.95 4.64 -4.95
CA LYS A 148 -12.43 4.58 -3.57
C LYS A 148 -11.25 4.36 -2.64
N VAL A 149 -11.14 5.17 -1.58
CA VAL A 149 -10.16 5.00 -0.51
C VAL A 149 -10.91 4.85 0.79
N GLN A 150 -10.64 3.78 1.52
CA GLN A 150 -11.28 3.47 2.80
C GLN A 150 -10.25 3.04 3.82
N CYS A 151 -10.52 3.34 5.09
CA CYS A 151 -9.75 2.83 6.20
C CYS A 151 -10.61 1.80 6.94
N ILE A 152 -10.13 0.57 7.03
CA ILE A 152 -10.85 -0.53 7.67
C ILE A 152 -10.17 -0.78 9.00
N THR A 153 -10.84 -0.34 10.06
CA THR A 153 -10.31 -0.37 11.43
C THR A 153 -10.10 -1.80 11.90
N GLY A 154 -8.90 -2.07 12.40
CA GLY A 154 -8.54 -3.37 12.96
C GLY A 154 -9.23 -3.65 14.29
N THR A 155 -9.34 -4.92 14.64
CA THR A 155 -9.86 -5.35 15.95
C THR A 155 -8.83 -5.22 17.08
N VAL A 156 -7.55 -5.11 16.76
CA VAL A 156 -6.44 -5.11 17.73
C VAL A 156 -5.43 -4.02 17.37
N GLY A 157 -4.76 -3.51 18.40
CA GLY A 157 -3.53 -2.71 18.32
C GLY A 157 -2.34 -3.55 18.75
#